data_AF-A0A0G4G444-F1
#
_entry.id   AF-A0A0G4G444-F1
#
_cell.length_a   1.000
_cell.length_b   1.000
_cell.length_c   1.000
_cell.angle_alpha   90.00
_cell.angle_beta   90.00
_cell.angle_gamma   90.00
#
_symmetry.space_group_name_H-M   'P 1'
#
loop_
_entity.id
_entity.type
_entity.pdbx_description
1 polymer ?
#
loop_
_entity_poly.entity_id
_entity_poly.type
_entity_poly.pdbx_seq_one_letter_code
_entity_poly.pdbx_strand_id
1 'polypeptide(L)'
;MAAPYAGGAAAVVGADAFNELDEYRPFTSAYDFSIVHHPNKGKAVRAKRALASDYDVLIEIPLVCWPLHMFSSAANESQSLSIPWCEQCLKILPDKTADEAGAPLFCSVTCEQQGGQWVKMMQKGALARLRGWQREHGKDSPVTVEAVARCIARVAGTTCQLLPSLRDDGRAAEGDALRAAFSLACRPFERLVAPHTAEVADFDVSSATALLSGELRGAIAEHLSDEELTATLVSSDTVSLLLGQLMLNAQSLTIAAFVPQCEGLCVLKAAGVCVLQSSFNHSCVPNCAVGSLKEDSTLTVTTLREISAGEELCISYIDCSLPLASRQEKLMHYLFVCECPKCLEQRGIQLEGHKAQTSS
;
A
#
# COMPACT_ATOMS: atom_id res chain seq x y z
N MET A 1 5.04 31.06 15.60
CA MET A 1 6.32 30.31 15.56
C MET A 1 6.04 28.95 16.18
N ALA A 2 5.80 27.93 15.34
CA ALA A 2 5.63 26.56 15.79
C ALA A 2 7.03 25.91 15.87
N ALA A 3 7.34 25.27 16.99
CA ALA A 3 8.63 24.60 17.20
C ALA A 3 8.79 23.41 16.23
N PRO A 4 10.03 23.11 15.77
CA PRO A 4 10.28 21.88 15.02
C PRO A 4 10.10 20.66 15.93
N TYR A 5 9.36 19.68 15.43
CA TYR A 5 8.99 18.45 16.12
C TYR A 5 10.24 17.59 16.38
N ALA A 6 10.56 17.37 17.65
CA ALA A 6 11.53 16.38 18.08
C ALA A 6 10.85 15.00 18.04
N GLY A 7 11.37 14.10 17.19
CA GLY A 7 10.99 12.70 17.18
C GLY A 7 11.14 12.10 18.57
N GLY A 8 10.01 11.67 19.14
CA GLY A 8 9.93 11.20 20.52
C GLY A 8 9.00 10.00 20.64
N ALA A 9 9.45 8.86 20.15
CA ALA A 9 8.99 7.56 20.62
C ALA A 9 10.20 6.69 20.98
N ALA A 10 11.03 7.20 21.91
CA ALA A 10 11.94 6.35 22.67
C ALA A 10 11.14 5.74 23.83
N ALA A 11 10.37 4.69 23.54
CA ALA A 11 9.87 3.81 24.58
C ALA A 11 11.02 2.90 25.03
N VAL A 12 11.21 2.79 26.33
CA VAL A 12 12.22 1.99 27.01
C VAL A 12 12.12 0.53 26.57
N VAL A 13 13.14 -0.01 25.90
CA VAL A 13 13.27 -1.45 25.64
C VAL A 13 14.61 -1.92 26.21
N GLY A 14 14.53 -2.97 27.04
CA GLY A 14 15.66 -3.61 27.69
C GLY A 14 16.67 -4.22 26.71
N ALA A 15 17.74 -4.78 27.27
CA ALA A 15 19.05 -5.05 26.66
C ALA A 15 19.14 -6.04 25.48
N ASP A 16 18.06 -6.31 24.74
CA ASP A 16 18.06 -6.93 23.41
C ASP A 16 17.10 -6.13 22.50
N ALA A 17 17.56 -4.97 22.03
CA ALA A 17 16.77 -4.12 21.14
C ALA A 17 16.68 -4.79 19.75
N PHE A 18 15.56 -5.45 19.49
CA PHE A 18 15.20 -5.94 18.16
C PHE A 18 15.28 -4.79 17.14
N ASN A 19 16.24 -4.85 16.23
CA ASN A 19 16.41 -3.85 15.19
C ASN A 19 15.36 -4.09 14.10
N GLU A 20 14.33 -3.24 14.00
CA GLU A 20 13.29 -3.31 12.95
C GLU A 20 13.89 -3.44 11.53
N LEU A 21 15.07 -2.87 11.30
CA LEU A 21 15.79 -2.96 10.02
C LEU A 21 16.31 -4.37 9.70
N ASP A 22 16.58 -5.19 10.71
CA ASP A 22 17.08 -6.55 10.51
C ASP A 22 16.00 -7.43 9.86
N GLU A 23 14.72 -7.12 10.08
CA GLU A 23 13.62 -7.79 9.38
C GLU A 23 13.64 -7.54 7.87
N TYR A 24 14.17 -6.41 7.41
CA TYR A 24 14.22 -6.08 5.98
C TYR A 24 15.37 -6.75 5.24
N ARG A 25 16.39 -7.25 5.94
CA ARG A 25 17.58 -7.85 5.30
C ARG A 25 17.23 -9.04 4.39
N PRO A 26 16.41 -10.02 4.80
CA PRO A 26 16.03 -11.12 3.90
C PRO A 26 15.33 -10.63 2.63
N PHE A 27 14.42 -9.66 2.77
CA PHE A 27 13.61 -9.13 1.66
C PHE A 27 14.39 -8.24 0.69
N THR A 28 15.43 -7.55 1.19
CA THR A 28 16.25 -6.63 0.38
C THR A 28 17.57 -7.24 -0.07
N SER A 29 17.88 -8.48 0.32
CA SER A 29 19.16 -9.15 0.04
C SER A 29 19.46 -9.23 -1.47
N ALA A 30 18.45 -9.57 -2.27
CA ALA A 30 18.54 -9.70 -3.72
C ALA A 30 18.51 -8.37 -4.48
N TYR A 31 18.21 -7.26 -3.81
CA TYR A 31 18.12 -5.94 -4.43
C TYR A 31 19.42 -5.15 -4.29
N ASP A 32 19.64 -4.20 -5.20
CA ASP A 32 20.79 -3.29 -5.15
C ASP A 32 20.59 -2.10 -4.20
N PHE A 33 19.60 -2.19 -3.31
CA PHE A 33 19.36 -1.23 -2.24
C PHE A 33 19.20 -1.93 -0.89
N SER A 34 19.35 -1.17 0.18
CA SER A 34 19.02 -1.57 1.55
C SER A 34 18.10 -0.54 2.20
N ILE A 35 17.24 -1.01 3.10
CA ILE A 35 16.47 -0.13 3.97
C ILE A 35 17.31 0.15 5.22
N VAL A 36 17.49 1.42 5.54
CA VAL A 36 18.28 1.92 6.67
C VAL A 36 17.45 2.90 7.50
N HIS A 37 17.89 3.18 8.72
CA HIS A 37 17.31 4.26 9.52
C HIS A 37 17.97 5.60 9.16
N HIS A 38 17.14 6.57 8.82
CA HIS A 38 17.49 7.96 8.61
C HIS A 38 17.06 8.78 9.84
N PRO A 39 17.97 9.55 10.48
CA PRO A 39 17.71 10.23 11.75
C PRO A 39 16.42 11.06 11.80
N ASN A 40 16.08 11.72 10.68
CA ASN A 40 14.94 12.65 10.62
C ASN A 40 13.76 12.15 9.77
N LYS A 41 13.86 10.96 9.15
CA LYS A 41 12.86 10.46 8.20
C LYS A 41 12.34 9.06 8.54
N GLY A 42 12.85 8.43 9.60
CA GLY A 42 12.55 7.04 9.90
C GLY A 42 13.23 6.11 8.89
N LYS A 43 12.48 5.28 8.17
CA LYS A 43 13.05 4.38 7.16
C LYS A 43 13.51 5.17 5.93
N ALA A 44 14.58 4.71 5.29
CA ALA A 44 15.06 5.24 4.03
C ALA A 44 15.69 4.14 3.18
N VAL A 45 15.51 4.23 1.87
CA VAL A 45 16.13 3.32 0.91
C VAL A 45 17.45 3.93 0.43
N ARG A 46 18.54 3.17 0.51
CA ARG A 46 19.87 3.57 0.00
C ARG A 46 20.44 2.57 -0.98
N ALA A 47 21.05 3.06 -2.05
CA ALA A 47 21.73 2.21 -3.03
C ALA A 47 22.96 1.53 -2.40
N LYS A 48 23.13 0.23 -2.61
CA LYS A 48 24.31 -0.54 -2.15
C LYS A 48 25.53 -0.31 -3.05
N ARG A 49 25.29 0.07 -4.30
CA ARG A 49 26.29 0.31 -5.35
C ARG A 49 25.86 1.45 -6.25
N ALA A 50 26.75 1.85 -7.18
CA ALA A 50 26.36 2.77 -8.23
C ALA A 50 25.33 2.11 -9.18
N LEU A 51 24.34 2.90 -9.60
CA LEU A 51 23.26 2.48 -10.50
C LEU A 51 23.21 3.40 -11.71
N ALA A 52 22.94 2.84 -12.88
CA ALA A 52 22.76 3.61 -14.11
C ALA A 52 21.42 4.40 -14.08
N SER A 53 21.26 5.33 -15.02
CA SER A 53 19.93 5.85 -15.38
C SER A 53 19.06 4.73 -15.97
N ASP A 54 17.74 4.88 -15.85
CA ASP A 54 16.74 3.95 -16.41
C ASP A 54 16.90 2.50 -15.90
N TYR A 55 17.35 2.38 -14.65
CA TYR A 55 17.55 1.10 -13.98
C TYR A 55 16.37 0.78 -13.06
N ASP A 56 15.72 -0.36 -13.29
CA ASP A 56 14.62 -0.84 -12.45
C ASP A 56 15.17 -1.37 -11.11
N VAL A 57 15.08 -0.54 -10.07
CA VAL A 57 15.59 -0.87 -8.73
C VAL A 57 14.65 -1.73 -7.91
N LEU A 58 13.36 -1.70 -8.22
CA LEU A 58 12.32 -2.46 -7.52
C LEU A 58 11.21 -2.84 -8.49
N ILE A 59 10.80 -4.10 -8.47
CA ILE A 59 9.55 -4.58 -9.07
C ILE A 59 8.77 -5.25 -7.94
N GLU A 60 7.58 -4.74 -7.63
CA GLU A 60 6.81 -5.21 -6.49
C GLU A 60 5.35 -5.41 -6.87
N ILE A 61 4.76 -6.51 -6.38
CA ILE A 61 3.32 -6.76 -6.42
C ILE A 61 2.74 -6.22 -5.12
N PRO A 62 1.68 -5.39 -5.17
CA PRO A 62 1.06 -4.85 -3.95
C PRO A 62 0.62 -5.95 -2.98
N LEU A 63 0.87 -5.71 -1.67
CA LEU A 63 0.36 -6.52 -0.58
C LEU A 63 -1.18 -6.63 -0.65
N VAL A 64 -1.82 -5.48 -0.93
CA VAL A 64 -3.23 -5.35 -1.22
C VAL A 64 -3.39 -4.33 -2.35
N CYS A 65 -4.28 -4.60 -3.30
CA CYS A 65 -4.71 -3.65 -4.31
C CYS A 65 -6.24 -3.70 -4.50
N TRP A 66 -6.82 -2.59 -4.93
CA TRP A 66 -8.26 -2.42 -5.14
C TRP A 66 -8.54 -1.51 -6.34
N PRO A 67 -9.67 -1.70 -7.04
CA PRO A 67 -10.10 -0.79 -8.09
C PRO A 67 -10.59 0.53 -7.51
N LEU A 68 -10.46 1.61 -8.29
CA LEU A 68 -11.07 2.91 -8.01
C LEU A 68 -12.23 3.15 -8.97
N HIS A 69 -13.22 3.92 -8.54
CA HIS A 69 -14.37 4.30 -9.34
C HIS A 69 -14.02 5.36 -10.40
N MET A 70 -13.20 4.99 -11.39
CA MET A 70 -13.05 5.77 -12.62
C MET A 70 -12.95 4.82 -13.82
N PHE A 71 -14.10 4.46 -14.38
CA PHE A 71 -14.17 4.14 -15.79
C PHE A 71 -14.41 5.46 -16.53
N SER A 72 -13.34 6.06 -17.05
CA SER A 72 -13.47 7.02 -18.15
C SER A 72 -13.20 6.22 -19.42
N SER A 73 -14.25 5.77 -20.11
CA SER A 73 -14.08 5.50 -21.54
C SER A 73 -14.10 6.85 -22.24
N ALA A 74 -13.06 7.15 -23.02
CA ALA A 74 -13.07 8.31 -23.92
C ALA A 74 -14.02 8.10 -25.12
N ALA A 75 -14.80 7.01 -25.14
CA ALA A 75 -15.72 6.65 -26.20
C ALA A 75 -17.08 6.26 -25.60
N ASN A 76 -18.09 7.06 -25.94
CA ASN A 76 -19.52 6.82 -25.86
C ASN A 76 -20.10 6.36 -24.50
N GLU A 77 -20.73 7.29 -23.79
CA GLU A 77 -21.56 7.08 -22.58
C GLU A 77 -22.76 6.13 -22.77
N SER A 78 -23.02 5.63 -23.98
CA SER A 78 -24.22 4.84 -24.29
C SER A 78 -24.06 3.32 -24.16
N GLN A 79 -22.86 2.80 -23.91
CA GLN A 79 -22.63 1.39 -23.59
C GLN A 79 -21.51 1.27 -22.54
N SER A 80 -21.87 1.30 -21.25
CA SER A 80 -20.92 0.95 -20.19
C SER A 80 -20.64 -0.56 -20.24
N LEU A 81 -19.72 -0.98 -21.11
CA LEU A 81 -19.17 -2.34 -21.06
C LEU A 81 -18.45 -2.47 -19.72
N SER A 82 -19.07 -3.16 -18.76
CA SER A 82 -18.45 -3.52 -17.49
C SER A 82 -17.45 -4.63 -17.75
N ILE A 83 -16.27 -4.26 -18.24
CA ILE A 83 -15.19 -5.21 -18.50
C ILE A 83 -14.68 -5.70 -17.13
N PRO A 84 -14.73 -7.01 -16.85
CA PRO A 84 -14.31 -7.51 -15.56
C PRO A 84 -12.78 -7.47 -15.41
N TRP A 85 -12.32 -7.63 -14.18
CA TRP A 85 -10.90 -7.71 -13.84
C TRP A 85 -10.65 -8.88 -12.89
N CYS A 86 -9.38 -9.29 -12.80
CA CYS A 86 -8.92 -10.24 -11.82
C CYS A 86 -9.00 -9.63 -10.41
N GLU A 87 -9.66 -10.29 -9.46
CA GLU A 87 -9.79 -9.73 -8.11
C GLU A 87 -8.47 -9.74 -7.33
N GLN A 88 -7.48 -10.56 -7.73
CA GLN A 88 -6.18 -10.64 -7.07
C GLN A 88 -5.14 -9.66 -7.63
N CYS A 89 -5.02 -9.54 -8.96
CA CYS A 89 -3.98 -8.70 -9.60
C CYS A 89 -4.55 -7.55 -10.43
N LEU A 90 -5.87 -7.38 -10.46
CA LEU A 90 -6.59 -6.33 -11.20
C LEU A 90 -6.38 -6.32 -12.73
N LYS A 91 -5.72 -7.34 -13.29
CA LYS A 91 -5.63 -7.54 -14.74
C LYS A 91 -7.01 -7.52 -15.38
N ILE A 92 -7.20 -6.69 -16.40
CA ILE A 92 -8.45 -6.57 -17.15
C ILE A 92 -8.68 -7.87 -17.94
N LEU A 93 -9.91 -8.39 -17.93
CA LEU A 93 -10.28 -9.70 -18.48
C LEU A 93 -11.32 -9.53 -19.60
N PRO A 94 -10.91 -9.11 -20.81
CA PRO A 94 -11.84 -8.85 -21.92
C PRO A 94 -12.61 -10.09 -22.37
N ASP A 95 -12.06 -11.28 -22.15
CA ASP A 95 -12.64 -12.55 -22.58
C ASP A 95 -13.57 -13.19 -21.54
N LYS A 96 -13.73 -12.55 -20.37
CA LYS A 96 -14.63 -13.03 -19.32
C LYS A 96 -15.88 -12.17 -19.26
N THR A 97 -17.01 -12.81 -18.98
CA THR A 97 -18.25 -12.14 -18.60
C THR A 97 -18.37 -12.15 -17.09
N ALA A 98 -18.71 -11.01 -16.50
CA ALA A 98 -19.15 -10.98 -15.10
C ALA A 98 -20.38 -11.89 -14.96
N ASP A 99 -20.41 -12.72 -13.92
CA ASP A 99 -21.58 -13.50 -13.59
C ASP A 99 -22.68 -12.59 -13.01
N GLU A 100 -23.95 -12.99 -13.14
CA GLU A 100 -25.08 -12.22 -12.58
C GLU A 100 -25.01 -12.11 -11.05
N ALA A 101 -24.25 -12.98 -10.37
CA ALA A 101 -24.09 -13.00 -8.92
C ALA A 101 -22.86 -12.22 -8.39
N GLY A 102 -22.00 -11.69 -9.28
CA GLY A 102 -20.80 -10.93 -8.90
C GLY A 102 -19.72 -11.76 -8.19
N ALA A 103 -19.56 -13.03 -8.54
CA ALA A 103 -18.47 -13.89 -8.09
C ALA A 103 -17.10 -13.32 -8.47
N PRO A 104 -16.08 -13.54 -7.64
CA PRO A 104 -14.72 -13.11 -7.94
C PRO A 104 -14.18 -13.80 -9.19
N LEU A 105 -13.54 -13.04 -10.08
CA LEU A 105 -12.88 -13.57 -11.25
C LEU A 105 -11.36 -13.55 -11.06
N PHE A 106 -10.69 -14.59 -11.57
CA PHE A 106 -9.23 -14.69 -11.53
C PHE A 106 -8.66 -14.95 -12.94
N CYS A 107 -7.50 -14.37 -13.24
CA CYS A 107 -6.84 -14.50 -14.54
C CYS A 107 -6.08 -15.83 -14.70
N SER A 108 -5.76 -16.50 -13.60
CA SER A 108 -4.95 -17.71 -13.56
C SER A 108 -5.25 -18.52 -12.30
N VAL A 109 -4.84 -19.80 -12.30
CA VAL A 109 -4.91 -20.68 -11.13
C VAL A 109 -4.11 -20.10 -9.95
N THR A 110 -2.96 -19.47 -10.21
CA THR A 110 -2.16 -18.82 -9.17
C THR A 110 -2.93 -17.67 -8.52
N CYS A 111 -3.58 -16.83 -9.33
CA CYS A 111 -4.42 -15.74 -8.81
C CYS A 111 -5.64 -16.26 -8.06
N GLU A 112 -6.23 -17.37 -8.48
CA GLU A 112 -7.33 -18.01 -7.76
C GLU A 112 -6.87 -18.60 -6.42
N GLN A 113 -5.71 -19.26 -6.39
CA GLN A 113 -5.13 -19.80 -5.15
C GLN A 113 -4.75 -18.70 -4.16
N GLN A 114 -4.15 -17.60 -4.61
CA GLN A 114 -3.79 -16.48 -3.73
C GLN A 114 -5.00 -15.61 -3.38
N GLY A 115 -5.89 -15.43 -4.34
CA GLY A 115 -7.07 -14.58 -4.28
C GLY A 115 -8.20 -15.18 -3.46
N GLY A 116 -8.54 -16.43 -3.75
CA GLY A 116 -9.62 -17.17 -3.08
C GLY A 116 -9.44 -17.27 -1.57
N GLN A 117 -8.21 -17.15 -1.07
CA GLN A 117 -7.88 -17.32 0.35
C GLN A 117 -8.30 -16.14 1.21
N TRP A 118 -8.24 -14.92 0.66
CA TRP A 118 -8.84 -13.76 1.31
C TRP A 118 -10.28 -13.54 0.86
N VAL A 119 -10.65 -13.89 -0.39
CA VAL A 119 -12.04 -13.72 -0.83
C VAL A 119 -13.02 -14.57 -0.03
N LYS A 120 -12.64 -15.79 0.36
CA LYS A 120 -13.48 -16.65 1.22
C LYS A 120 -13.70 -16.09 2.64
N MET A 121 -12.91 -15.08 3.06
CA MET A 121 -13.09 -14.37 4.34
C MET A 121 -14.20 -13.31 4.27
N MET A 122 -14.92 -13.22 3.15
CA MET A 122 -16.05 -12.32 2.96
C MET A 122 -17.31 -13.11 2.58
N GLN A 123 -18.47 -12.56 2.93
CA GLN A 123 -19.74 -13.09 2.44
C GLN A 123 -19.86 -13.00 0.92
N LYS A 124 -20.66 -13.89 0.34
CA LYS A 124 -20.99 -13.84 -1.09
C LYS A 124 -21.60 -12.47 -1.46
N GLY A 125 -21.06 -11.85 -2.50
CA GLY A 125 -21.48 -10.52 -2.98
C GLY A 125 -20.97 -9.34 -2.15
N ALA A 126 -20.09 -9.56 -1.16
CA ALA A 126 -19.55 -8.49 -0.32
C ALA A 126 -18.84 -7.40 -1.13
N LEU A 127 -17.99 -7.78 -2.09
CA LEU A 127 -17.29 -6.81 -2.96
C LEU A 127 -18.27 -5.89 -3.70
N ALA A 128 -19.38 -6.42 -4.21
CA ALA A 128 -20.40 -5.60 -4.87
C ALA A 128 -21.06 -4.61 -3.92
N ARG A 129 -21.36 -5.01 -2.67
CA ARG A 129 -21.95 -4.14 -1.64
C ARG A 129 -20.97 -3.08 -1.15
N LEU A 130 -19.70 -3.44 -0.91
CA LEU A 130 -18.62 -2.51 -0.54
C LEU A 130 -18.42 -1.44 -1.61
N ARG A 131 -18.35 -1.85 -2.89
CA ARG A 131 -18.28 -0.93 -4.04
C ARG A 131 -19.54 -0.07 -4.14
N GLY A 132 -20.71 -0.64 -3.84
CA GLY A 132 -21.99 0.08 -3.80
C GLY A 132 -21.98 1.22 -2.79
N TRP A 133 -21.62 0.90 -1.55
CA TRP A 133 -21.50 1.86 -0.47
C TRP A 133 -20.50 2.99 -0.79
N GLN A 134 -19.35 2.65 -1.38
CA GLN A 134 -18.33 3.65 -1.74
C GLN A 134 -18.86 4.70 -2.73
N ARG A 135 -19.68 4.30 -3.70
CA ARG A 135 -20.29 5.24 -4.68
C ARG A 135 -21.22 6.25 -4.02
N GLU A 136 -21.83 5.90 -2.89
CA GLU A 136 -22.76 6.74 -2.16
C GLU A 136 -22.06 7.64 -1.13
N HIS A 137 -20.94 7.21 -0.55
CA HIS A 137 -20.33 7.85 0.61
C HIS A 137 -18.93 8.46 0.39
N GLY A 138 -18.25 8.21 -0.74
CA GLY A 138 -16.88 8.73 -0.94
C GLY A 138 -16.38 8.58 -2.36
N LYS A 139 -16.90 9.40 -3.29
CA LYS A 139 -16.62 9.26 -4.73
C LYS A 139 -15.16 9.50 -5.12
N ASP A 140 -14.44 10.33 -4.37
CA ASP A 140 -13.10 10.80 -4.74
C ASP A 140 -11.97 10.31 -3.82
N SER A 141 -12.27 9.43 -2.85
CA SER A 141 -11.25 8.92 -1.94
C SER A 141 -10.34 7.88 -2.65
N PRO A 142 -9.00 8.01 -2.57
CA PRO A 142 -8.09 7.00 -3.09
C PRO A 142 -8.10 5.72 -2.24
N VAL A 143 -8.56 5.80 -0.99
CA VAL A 143 -8.72 4.67 -0.07
C VAL A 143 -10.20 4.40 0.13
N THR A 144 -10.64 3.19 -0.23
CA THR A 144 -12.05 2.79 -0.21
C THR A 144 -12.34 1.86 0.96
N VAL A 145 -13.63 1.68 1.30
CA VAL A 145 -14.04 0.65 2.27
C VAL A 145 -13.67 -0.76 1.78
N GLU A 146 -13.65 -0.98 0.46
CA GLU A 146 -13.14 -2.23 -0.13
C GLU A 146 -11.65 -2.44 0.15
N ALA A 147 -10.84 -1.37 0.14
CA ALA A 147 -9.42 -1.45 0.45
C ALA A 147 -9.20 -1.98 1.89
N VAL A 148 -9.94 -1.43 2.86
CA VAL A 148 -9.89 -1.87 4.26
C VAL A 148 -10.39 -3.32 4.39
N ALA A 149 -11.51 -3.66 3.73
CA ALA A 149 -12.04 -5.02 3.72
C ALA A 149 -11.00 -6.04 3.22
N ARG A 150 -10.31 -5.72 2.12
CA ARG A 150 -9.26 -6.57 1.55
C ARG A 150 -8.07 -6.73 2.50
N CYS A 151 -7.71 -5.70 3.26
CA CYS A 151 -6.65 -5.79 4.28
C CYS A 151 -7.05 -6.75 5.41
N ILE A 152 -8.24 -6.59 5.99
CA ILE A 152 -8.77 -7.47 7.04
C ILE A 152 -8.86 -8.92 6.54
N ALA A 153 -9.44 -9.11 5.36
CA ALA A 153 -9.58 -10.42 4.72
C ALA A 153 -8.22 -11.06 4.41
N ARG A 154 -7.21 -10.26 4.03
CA ARG A 154 -5.84 -10.75 3.80
C ARG A 154 -5.19 -11.23 5.09
N VAL A 155 -5.34 -10.49 6.20
CA VAL A 155 -4.83 -10.92 7.51
C VAL A 155 -5.51 -12.20 7.97
N ALA A 156 -6.86 -12.26 7.93
CA ALA A 156 -7.62 -13.45 8.32
C ALA A 156 -7.28 -14.67 7.44
N GLY A 157 -7.21 -14.48 6.12
CA GLY A 157 -6.87 -15.52 5.16
C GLY A 157 -5.46 -16.08 5.36
N THR A 158 -4.47 -15.19 5.58
CA THR A 158 -3.08 -15.59 5.83
C THR A 158 -2.95 -16.29 7.19
N THR A 159 -3.68 -15.85 8.20
CA THR A 159 -3.75 -16.51 9.51
C THR A 159 -4.21 -17.96 9.35
N CYS A 160 -5.31 -18.19 8.60
CA CYS A 160 -5.81 -19.53 8.31
C CYS A 160 -4.79 -20.41 7.56
N GLN A 161 -4.00 -19.82 6.66
CA GLN A 161 -3.00 -20.55 5.88
C GLN A 161 -1.79 -20.99 6.70
N LEU A 162 -1.33 -20.13 7.62
CA LEU A 162 -0.16 -20.41 8.45
C LEU A 162 -0.46 -21.37 9.60
N LEU A 163 -1.72 -21.37 10.07
CA LEU A 163 -2.14 -22.09 11.26
C LEU A 163 -1.83 -23.61 11.25
N PRO A 164 -2.07 -24.38 10.16
CA PRO A 164 -1.77 -25.82 10.14
C PRO A 164 -0.29 -26.10 10.40
N SER A 165 0.60 -25.39 9.69
CA SER A 165 2.06 -25.57 9.83
C SER A 165 2.54 -25.27 11.25
N LEU A 166 1.98 -24.24 11.90
CA LEU A 166 2.36 -23.85 13.26
C LEU A 166 1.79 -24.77 14.34
N ARG A 167 0.67 -25.46 14.06
CA ARG A 167 0.14 -26.51 14.95
C ARG A 167 1.00 -27.76 14.91
N ASP A 168 1.49 -28.12 13.73
CA ASP A 168 2.31 -29.33 13.52
C ASP A 168 3.72 -29.21 14.12
N ASP A 169 4.21 -27.99 14.39
CA ASP A 169 5.50 -27.74 15.04
C ASP A 169 5.55 -28.21 16.52
N GLY A 170 4.43 -28.66 17.10
CA GLY A 170 4.36 -29.43 18.35
C GLY A 170 4.84 -28.73 19.62
N ARG A 171 5.20 -27.45 19.55
CA ARG A 171 5.78 -26.65 20.64
C ARG A 171 4.83 -25.65 21.29
N ALA A 172 3.62 -25.48 20.74
CA ALA A 172 2.67 -24.44 21.12
C ALA A 172 1.30 -25.05 21.42
N ALA A 173 0.61 -24.56 22.47
CA ALA A 173 -0.80 -24.86 22.66
C ALA A 173 -1.63 -24.31 21.48
N GLU A 174 -2.83 -24.84 21.23
CA GLU A 174 -3.65 -24.45 20.07
C GLU A 174 -3.88 -22.92 19.97
N GLY A 175 -4.09 -22.26 21.11
CA GLY A 175 -4.23 -20.80 21.18
C GLY A 175 -2.93 -20.02 20.91
N ASP A 176 -1.77 -20.61 21.20
CA ASP A 176 -0.47 -19.98 20.95
C ASP A 176 -0.12 -20.04 19.45
N ALA A 177 -0.48 -21.13 18.77
CA ALA A 177 -0.30 -21.26 17.32
C ALA A 177 -1.18 -20.26 16.54
N LEU A 178 -2.44 -20.06 16.95
CA LEU A 178 -3.33 -19.07 16.33
C LEU A 178 -2.80 -17.64 16.49
N ARG A 179 -2.38 -17.27 17.71
CA ARG A 179 -1.78 -15.95 17.96
C ARG A 179 -0.49 -15.74 17.17
N ALA A 180 0.35 -16.76 17.05
CA ALA A 180 1.56 -16.71 16.24
C ALA A 180 1.24 -16.55 14.75
N ALA A 181 0.28 -17.31 14.22
CA ALA A 181 -0.18 -17.20 12.83
C ALA A 181 -0.73 -15.79 12.54
N PHE A 182 -1.55 -15.26 13.45
CA PHE A 182 -2.10 -13.92 13.34
C PHE A 182 -1.01 -12.85 13.40
N SER A 183 -0.07 -12.95 14.34
CA SER A 183 1.06 -12.03 14.43
C SER A 183 1.88 -12.02 13.14
N LEU A 184 2.20 -13.19 12.58
CA LEU A 184 2.91 -13.29 11.30
C LEU A 184 2.11 -12.69 10.12
N ALA A 185 0.79 -12.87 10.12
CA ALA A 185 -0.09 -12.27 9.11
C ALA A 185 -0.17 -10.74 9.20
N CYS A 186 -0.01 -10.16 10.39
CA CYS A 186 0.02 -8.71 10.62
C CYS A 186 1.35 -8.06 10.23
N ARG A 187 2.49 -8.77 10.32
CA ARG A 187 3.84 -8.21 10.08
C ARG A 187 3.99 -7.37 8.81
N PRO A 188 3.43 -7.74 7.64
CA PRO A 188 3.52 -6.89 6.44
C PRO A 188 2.84 -5.53 6.61
N PHE A 189 1.73 -5.46 7.34
CA PHE A 189 1.01 -4.21 7.62
C PHE A 189 1.69 -3.39 8.70
N GLU A 190 2.28 -4.02 9.72
CA GLU A 190 3.05 -3.33 10.77
C GLU A 190 4.28 -2.58 10.21
N ARG A 191 4.75 -2.96 9.01
CA ARG A 191 5.83 -2.27 8.29
C ARG A 191 5.39 -0.98 7.61
N LEU A 192 4.10 -0.73 7.48
CA LEU A 192 3.54 0.47 6.88
C LEU A 192 3.53 1.61 7.91
N VAL A 193 3.73 2.85 7.46
CA VAL A 193 3.61 4.01 8.34
C VAL A 193 2.16 4.14 8.81
N ALA A 194 1.94 4.16 10.12
CA ALA A 194 0.63 4.43 10.72
C ALA A 194 0.54 5.89 11.19
N PRO A 195 -0.65 6.51 11.18
CA PRO A 195 -0.82 7.86 11.71
C PRO A 195 -0.69 7.89 13.24
N HIS A 196 -0.27 9.03 13.79
CA HIS A 196 -0.17 9.24 15.24
C HIS A 196 -1.53 9.48 15.92
N THR A 197 -2.54 9.94 15.17
CA THR A 197 -3.92 10.15 15.65
C THR A 197 -4.91 9.79 14.52
N ALA A 198 -6.01 9.15 14.88
CA ALA A 198 -7.03 8.64 13.95
C ALA A 198 -7.93 9.72 13.30
N GLU A 199 -7.44 10.96 13.17
CA GLU A 199 -8.19 12.02 12.49
C GLU A 199 -8.02 11.86 10.97
N VAL A 200 -8.65 10.83 10.41
CA VAL A 200 -8.87 10.74 8.97
C VAL A 200 -10.06 11.64 8.66
N ALA A 201 -9.78 12.89 8.31
CA ALA A 201 -10.80 13.78 7.79
C ALA A 201 -11.49 13.11 6.59
N ASP A 202 -12.81 13.22 6.52
CA ASP A 202 -13.65 12.80 5.38
C ASP A 202 -13.96 11.31 5.21
N PHE A 203 -13.68 10.44 6.19
CA PHE A 203 -14.14 9.04 6.17
C PHE A 203 -15.05 8.71 7.36
N ASP A 204 -16.29 8.28 7.10
CA ASP A 204 -17.22 7.83 8.15
C ASP A 204 -16.83 6.44 8.65
N VAL A 205 -15.89 6.42 9.61
CA VAL A 205 -15.37 5.20 10.25
C VAL A 205 -16.49 4.37 10.89
N SER A 206 -17.51 5.02 11.47
CA SER A 206 -18.61 4.32 12.15
C SER A 206 -19.45 3.51 11.15
N SER A 207 -19.92 4.18 10.09
CA SER A 207 -20.69 3.54 9.02
C SER A 207 -19.88 2.47 8.29
N ALA A 208 -18.60 2.76 7.99
CA ALA A 208 -17.71 1.79 7.37
C ALA A 208 -17.47 0.56 8.26
N THR A 209 -17.26 0.73 9.57
CA THR A 209 -17.08 -0.38 10.52
C THR A 209 -18.33 -1.26 10.59
N ALA A 210 -19.52 -0.65 10.62
CA ALA A 210 -20.78 -1.40 10.61
C ALA A 210 -20.92 -2.25 9.34
N LEU A 211 -20.63 -1.68 8.17
CA LEU A 211 -20.63 -2.41 6.90
C LEU A 211 -19.60 -3.54 6.89
N LEU A 212 -18.34 -3.25 7.23
CA LEU A 212 -17.26 -4.22 7.25
C LEU A 212 -17.56 -5.39 8.20
N SER A 213 -18.08 -5.12 9.40
CA SER A 213 -18.51 -6.16 10.34
C SER A 213 -19.62 -7.02 9.74
N GLY A 214 -20.61 -6.41 9.06
CA GLY A 214 -21.67 -7.13 8.36
C GLY A 214 -21.17 -8.04 7.24
N GLU A 215 -20.15 -7.62 6.48
CA GLU A 215 -19.63 -8.35 5.33
C GLU A 215 -18.58 -9.41 5.66
N LEU A 216 -17.82 -9.24 6.76
CA LEU A 216 -16.64 -10.05 7.09
C LEU A 216 -16.85 -10.97 8.28
N ARG A 217 -17.53 -10.52 9.35
CA ARG A 217 -17.55 -11.21 10.66
C ARG A 217 -17.98 -12.67 10.55
N GLY A 218 -19.06 -12.94 9.84
CA GLY A 218 -19.59 -14.31 9.71
C GLY A 218 -18.60 -15.27 9.03
N ALA A 219 -18.03 -14.87 7.90
CA ALA A 219 -17.08 -15.68 7.14
C ALA A 219 -15.75 -15.87 7.88
N ILE A 220 -15.25 -14.83 8.55
CA ILE A 220 -14.04 -14.92 9.37
C ILE A 220 -14.26 -15.85 10.57
N ALA A 221 -15.38 -15.70 11.29
CA ALA A 221 -15.70 -16.54 12.45
C ALA A 221 -15.79 -18.02 12.07
N GLU A 222 -16.41 -18.33 10.93
CA GLU A 222 -16.50 -19.70 10.40
C GLU A 222 -15.12 -20.32 10.14
N HIS A 223 -14.17 -19.54 9.63
CA HIS A 223 -12.86 -20.06 9.24
C HIS A 223 -11.80 -20.04 10.34
N LEU A 224 -11.78 -19.01 11.20
CA LEU A 224 -10.84 -18.92 12.32
C LEU A 224 -11.31 -19.66 13.56
N SER A 225 -12.62 -19.85 13.73
CA SER A 225 -13.21 -20.44 14.95
C SER A 225 -12.79 -19.73 16.25
N ASP A 226 -12.52 -18.43 16.18
CA ASP A 226 -12.12 -17.58 17.31
C ASP A 226 -12.88 -16.25 17.30
N GLU A 227 -13.81 -16.08 18.25
CA GLU A 227 -14.71 -14.93 18.29
C GLU A 227 -14.00 -13.65 18.73
N GLU A 228 -13.03 -13.74 19.64
CA GLU A 228 -12.26 -12.59 20.14
C GLU A 228 -11.42 -11.98 19.02
N LEU A 229 -10.64 -12.81 18.32
CA LEU A 229 -9.83 -12.40 17.19
C LEU A 229 -10.68 -11.86 16.04
N THR A 230 -11.82 -12.51 15.77
CA THR A 230 -12.77 -12.03 14.76
C THR A 230 -13.29 -10.64 15.13
N ALA A 231 -13.68 -10.42 16.40
CA ALA A 231 -14.16 -9.14 16.88
C ALA A 231 -13.06 -8.06 16.80
N THR A 232 -11.80 -8.40 17.09
CA THR A 232 -10.65 -7.51 16.93
C THR A 232 -10.43 -7.11 15.48
N LEU A 233 -10.48 -8.06 14.54
CA LEU A 233 -10.26 -7.83 13.11
C LEU A 233 -11.25 -6.86 12.48
N VAL A 234 -12.52 -6.87 12.93
CA VAL A 234 -13.57 -5.97 12.43
C VAL A 234 -13.89 -4.82 13.39
N SER A 235 -13.01 -4.54 14.35
CA SER A 235 -13.20 -3.47 15.32
C SER A 235 -12.99 -2.09 14.68
N SER A 236 -13.59 -1.06 15.29
CA SER A 236 -13.39 0.34 14.85
C SER A 236 -11.92 0.77 14.92
N ASP A 237 -11.16 0.23 15.88
CA ASP A 237 -9.74 0.54 16.04
C ASP A 237 -8.91 -0.03 14.89
N THR A 238 -9.16 -1.30 14.52
CA THR A 238 -8.51 -1.94 13.38
C THR A 238 -8.85 -1.23 12.07
N VAL A 239 -10.13 -0.87 11.87
CA VAL A 239 -10.57 -0.11 10.70
C VAL A 239 -9.86 1.24 10.62
N SER A 240 -9.78 1.98 11.73
CA SER A 240 -9.12 3.28 11.79
C SER A 240 -7.63 3.19 11.52
N LEU A 241 -6.96 2.19 12.11
CA LEU A 241 -5.54 1.93 11.93
C LEU A 241 -5.23 1.63 10.45
N LEU A 242 -5.94 0.67 9.86
CA LEU A 242 -5.74 0.29 8.46
C LEU A 242 -6.05 1.45 7.52
N LEU A 243 -7.13 2.19 7.74
CA LEU A 243 -7.46 3.37 6.96
C LEU A 243 -6.30 4.39 6.99
N GLY A 244 -5.79 4.69 8.17
CA GLY A 244 -4.65 5.57 8.36
C GLY A 244 -3.39 5.10 7.61
N GLN A 245 -3.07 3.80 7.74
CA GLN A 245 -1.94 3.21 7.02
C GLN A 245 -2.14 3.31 5.50
N LEU A 246 -3.32 2.99 4.99
CA LEU A 246 -3.60 3.10 3.56
C LEU A 246 -3.49 4.55 3.07
N MET A 247 -3.98 5.53 3.83
CA MET A 247 -3.88 6.95 3.46
C MET A 247 -2.43 7.44 3.33
N LEU A 248 -1.52 6.92 4.14
CA LEU A 248 -0.11 7.31 4.14
C LEU A 248 0.77 6.52 3.17
N ASN A 249 0.33 5.33 2.75
CA ASN A 249 1.19 4.38 2.02
C ASN A 249 0.61 3.93 0.67
N ALA A 250 -0.65 4.25 0.35
CA ALA A 250 -1.26 3.83 -0.91
C ALA A 250 -0.61 4.52 -2.12
N GLN A 251 -0.34 3.73 -3.14
CA GLN A 251 0.18 4.14 -4.43
C GLN A 251 -0.94 4.05 -5.48
N SER A 252 -1.07 5.09 -6.30
CA SER A 252 -1.97 5.05 -7.46
C SER A 252 -1.42 4.12 -8.53
N LEU A 253 -2.29 3.26 -9.07
CA LEU A 253 -2.02 2.28 -10.10
C LEU A 253 -2.87 2.57 -11.34
N THR A 254 -2.28 2.42 -12.53
CA THR A 254 -2.99 2.54 -13.80
C THR A 254 -2.80 1.26 -14.59
N ILE A 255 -3.81 0.41 -14.58
CA ILE A 255 -3.76 -0.88 -15.27
C ILE A 255 -4.38 -0.70 -16.64
N ALA A 256 -3.72 -1.19 -17.68
CA ALA A 256 -4.20 -1.02 -19.04
C ALA A 256 -4.15 -2.33 -19.82
N ALA A 257 -5.16 -2.54 -20.64
CA ALA A 257 -5.24 -3.66 -21.56
C ALA A 257 -5.92 -3.23 -22.85
N PHE A 258 -5.47 -3.80 -23.97
CA PHE A 258 -6.20 -3.67 -25.22
C PHE A 258 -7.45 -4.54 -25.15
N VAL A 259 -8.61 -3.94 -25.43
CA VAL A 259 -9.91 -4.62 -25.37
C VAL A 259 -10.51 -4.61 -26.77
N PRO A 260 -10.50 -5.74 -27.49
CA PRO A 260 -11.00 -5.82 -28.86
C PRO A 260 -12.45 -5.35 -29.00
N GLN A 261 -13.29 -5.62 -28.01
CA GLN A 261 -14.71 -5.25 -27.98
C GLN A 261 -14.94 -3.73 -28.00
N CYS A 262 -13.94 -2.96 -27.55
CA CYS A 262 -13.99 -1.49 -27.50
C CYS A 262 -13.06 -0.85 -28.54
N GLU A 263 -12.40 -1.64 -29.40
CA GLU A 263 -11.39 -1.19 -30.37
C GLU A 263 -10.34 -0.21 -29.77
N GLY A 264 -9.97 -0.40 -28.51
CA GLY A 264 -9.21 0.60 -27.77
C GLY A 264 -8.51 0.12 -26.52
N LEU A 265 -7.71 1.02 -25.95
CA LEU A 265 -7.05 0.83 -24.67
C LEU A 265 -8.06 1.05 -23.54
N CYS A 266 -8.38 -0.01 -22.81
CA CYS A 266 -9.12 0.11 -21.56
C CYS A 266 -8.13 0.40 -20.44
N VAL A 267 -8.50 1.36 -19.57
CA VAL A 267 -7.71 1.73 -18.41
C VAL A 267 -8.55 1.56 -17.15
N LEU A 268 -8.04 0.76 -16.22
CA LEU A 268 -8.55 0.62 -14.86
C LEU A 268 -7.71 1.48 -13.92
N LYS A 269 -8.33 2.48 -13.31
CA LYS A 269 -7.73 3.21 -12.19
C LYS A 269 -7.84 2.36 -10.94
N ALA A 270 -6.74 2.25 -10.21
CA ALA A 270 -6.64 1.43 -9.02
C ALA A 270 -5.69 2.08 -8.01
N ALA A 271 -5.65 1.51 -6.82
CA ALA A 271 -4.61 1.79 -5.85
C ALA A 271 -4.13 0.49 -5.20
N GLY A 272 -2.95 0.55 -4.58
CA GLY A 272 -2.42 -0.57 -3.81
C GLY A 272 -1.36 -0.11 -2.84
N VAL A 273 -1.03 -0.99 -1.90
CA VAL A 273 -0.02 -0.76 -0.86
C VAL A 273 1.11 -1.76 -1.01
N CYS A 274 2.36 -1.27 -0.99
CA CYS A 274 3.56 -2.03 -1.29
C CYS A 274 4.58 -1.84 -0.17
N VAL A 275 5.06 -2.91 0.46
CA VAL A 275 5.86 -2.82 1.69
C VAL A 275 7.23 -2.20 1.43
N LEU A 276 7.90 -2.58 0.33
CA LEU A 276 9.22 -2.05 0.01
C LEU A 276 9.12 -0.66 -0.62
N GLN A 277 8.19 -0.45 -1.55
CA GLN A 277 7.98 0.86 -2.17
C GLN A 277 7.59 1.93 -1.14
N SER A 278 6.80 1.62 -0.11
CA SER A 278 6.47 2.57 0.97
C SER A 278 7.66 2.98 1.84
N SER A 279 8.84 2.38 1.66
CA SER A 279 10.08 2.79 2.34
C SER A 279 10.87 3.89 1.59
N PHE A 280 10.48 4.22 0.35
CA PHE A 280 11.12 5.27 -0.45
C PHE A 280 10.61 6.64 -0.01
N ASN A 281 11.50 7.48 0.52
CA ASN A 281 11.13 8.83 0.96
C ASN A 281 10.83 9.78 -0.21
N HIS A 282 10.16 10.87 0.14
CA HIS A 282 9.87 11.96 -0.78
C HIS A 282 11.08 12.86 -1.07
N SER A 283 11.20 13.31 -2.32
CA SER A 283 11.94 14.52 -2.71
C SER A 283 11.19 15.29 -3.79
N CYS A 284 11.19 16.63 -3.75
CA CYS A 284 10.66 17.44 -4.86
C CYS A 284 11.60 17.50 -6.08
N VAL A 285 12.78 16.87 -5.97
CA VAL A 285 13.74 16.56 -7.03
C VAL A 285 14.09 15.08 -6.89
N PRO A 286 13.14 14.18 -7.23
CA PRO A 286 13.35 12.76 -7.04
C PRO A 286 14.43 12.24 -7.97
N ASN A 287 15.11 11.17 -7.56
CA ASN A 287 16.07 10.45 -8.39
C ASN A 287 15.52 9.09 -8.85
N CYS A 288 14.30 8.74 -8.45
CA CYS A 288 13.53 7.58 -8.90
C CYS A 288 12.09 7.97 -9.26
N ALA A 289 11.46 7.22 -10.16
CA ALA A 289 10.04 7.34 -10.48
C ALA A 289 9.32 5.99 -10.28
N VAL A 290 8.04 6.06 -9.92
CA VAL A 290 7.16 4.89 -9.82
C VAL A 290 6.34 4.78 -11.10
N GLY A 291 6.46 3.66 -11.80
CA GLY A 291 5.67 3.30 -12.97
C GLY A 291 4.71 2.15 -12.68
N SER A 292 3.45 2.28 -13.12
CA SER A 292 2.41 1.25 -12.94
C SER A 292 1.57 0.98 -14.19
N LEU A 293 1.91 1.56 -15.35
CA LEU A 293 1.23 1.31 -16.62
C LEU A 293 1.57 -0.10 -17.15
N LYS A 294 0.91 -1.11 -16.58
CA LYS A 294 1.12 -2.53 -16.87
C LYS A 294 -0.21 -3.25 -17.10
N GLU A 295 -0.12 -4.53 -17.47
CA GLU A 295 -1.28 -5.41 -17.63
C GLU A 295 -1.90 -5.84 -16.29
N ASP A 296 -1.20 -5.63 -15.16
CA ASP A 296 -1.64 -5.98 -13.81
C ASP A 296 -1.19 -4.94 -12.78
N SER A 297 -1.45 -5.21 -11.49
CA SER A 297 -1.17 -4.31 -10.39
C SER A 297 0.31 -4.16 -10.03
N THR A 298 1.24 -4.81 -10.74
CA THR A 298 2.68 -4.73 -10.48
C THR A 298 3.19 -3.31 -10.70
N LEU A 299 3.96 -2.78 -9.76
CA LEU A 299 4.67 -1.51 -9.92
C LEU A 299 6.17 -1.72 -10.14
N THR A 300 6.81 -0.69 -10.68
CA THR A 300 8.26 -0.64 -10.85
C THR A 300 8.77 0.71 -10.39
N VAL A 301 9.90 0.71 -9.69
CA VAL A 301 10.65 1.92 -9.36
C VAL A 301 11.90 1.94 -10.22
N THR A 302 12.08 3.02 -10.98
CA THR A 302 13.17 3.16 -11.97
C THR A 302 13.97 4.42 -11.66
N THR A 303 15.30 4.35 -11.78
CA THR A 303 16.17 5.52 -11.60
C THR A 303 15.98 6.53 -12.74
N LEU A 304 15.98 7.83 -12.41
CA LEU A 304 15.84 8.93 -13.37
C LEU A 304 17.19 9.51 -13.83
N ARG A 305 18.27 9.06 -13.20
CA ARG A 305 19.66 9.42 -13.47
C ARG A 305 20.59 8.39 -12.84
N GLU A 306 21.88 8.53 -13.09
CA GLU A 306 22.89 7.78 -12.34
C GLU A 306 22.81 8.06 -10.84
N ILE A 307 22.98 7.01 -10.03
CA ILE A 307 22.93 7.03 -8.57
C ILE A 307 24.27 6.59 -8.01
N SER A 308 24.78 7.32 -7.03
CA SER A 308 26.02 6.94 -6.33
C SER A 308 25.77 5.85 -5.28
N ALA A 309 26.79 5.02 -5.00
CA ALA A 309 26.72 4.09 -3.89
C ALA A 309 26.47 4.83 -2.56
N GLY A 310 25.53 4.34 -1.76
CA GLY A 310 25.10 4.95 -0.51
C GLY A 310 24.12 6.11 -0.65
N GLU A 311 23.82 6.58 -1.86
CA GLU A 311 22.84 7.64 -2.09
C GLU A 311 21.41 7.19 -1.71
N GLU A 312 20.61 8.08 -1.13
CA GLU A 312 19.21 7.82 -0.81
C GLU A 312 18.37 7.81 -2.11
N LEU A 313 17.56 6.77 -2.29
CA LEU A 313 16.60 6.67 -3.39
C LEU A 313 15.29 7.33 -2.95
N CYS A 314 14.90 8.39 -3.66
CA CYS A 314 13.70 9.17 -3.36
C CYS A 314 12.77 9.20 -4.57
N ILE A 315 11.47 9.07 -4.29
CA ILE A 315 10.38 9.24 -5.24
C ILE A 315 9.63 10.54 -4.98
N SER A 316 8.67 10.89 -5.83
CA SER A 316 7.73 11.98 -5.54
C SER A 316 6.39 11.44 -5.09
N TYR A 317 5.80 12.01 -4.04
CA TYR A 317 4.45 11.70 -3.56
C TYR A 317 3.39 12.62 -4.17
N ILE A 318 3.84 13.70 -4.82
CA ILE A 318 3.00 14.80 -5.29
C ILE A 318 3.47 15.29 -6.66
N ASP A 319 2.70 16.18 -7.28
CA ASP A 319 3.18 16.92 -8.45
C ASP A 319 4.26 17.95 -8.03
N CYS A 320 5.49 17.70 -8.48
CA CYS A 320 6.65 18.54 -8.18
C CYS A 320 6.68 19.87 -8.96
N SER A 321 5.80 20.05 -9.96
CA SER A 321 5.68 21.29 -10.73
C SER A 321 4.98 22.40 -9.94
N LEU A 322 4.19 22.04 -8.91
CA LEU A 322 3.44 22.96 -8.09
C LEU A 322 4.34 23.97 -7.34
N PRO A 323 3.83 25.17 -7.00
CA PRO A 323 4.54 26.14 -6.16
C PRO A 323 4.91 25.57 -4.78
N LEU A 324 5.95 26.13 -4.15
CA LEU A 324 6.45 25.67 -2.84
C LEU A 324 5.34 25.51 -1.79
N ALA A 325 4.50 26.54 -1.64
CA ALA A 325 3.42 26.53 -0.65
C ALA A 325 2.45 25.34 -0.86
N SER A 326 1.98 25.15 -2.10
CA SER A 326 1.09 24.04 -2.47
C SER A 326 1.75 22.67 -2.32
N ARG A 327 3.07 22.55 -2.59
CA ARG A 327 3.80 21.30 -2.33
C ARG A 327 3.83 20.99 -0.84
N GLN A 328 4.15 21.97 0.00
CA GLN A 328 4.21 21.77 1.45
C GLN A 328 2.83 21.45 2.03
N GLU A 329 1.78 22.17 1.60
CA GLU A 329 0.40 21.88 1.98
C GLU A 329 0.02 20.42 1.66
N LYS A 330 0.29 19.94 0.43
CA LYS A 330 0.01 18.55 0.07
C LYS A 330 0.84 17.55 0.85
N LEU A 331 2.09 17.88 1.20
CA LEU A 331 2.96 16.99 1.99
C LEU A 331 2.60 16.97 3.48
N MET A 332 1.84 17.95 3.97
CA MET A 332 1.28 17.89 5.32
C MET A 332 0.31 16.72 5.51
N HIS A 333 -0.31 16.20 4.44
CA HIS A 333 -1.10 14.95 4.51
C HIS A 333 -0.25 13.74 4.88
N TYR A 334 1.05 13.79 4.62
CA TYR A 334 2.04 12.78 5.03
C TYR A 334 2.73 13.14 6.35
N LEU A 335 2.25 14.17 7.04
CA LEU A 335 2.69 14.59 8.37
C LEU A 335 4.16 15.02 8.45
N PHE A 336 4.73 15.56 7.36
CA PHE A 336 6.10 16.08 7.36
C PHE A 336 6.26 17.36 6.54
N VAL A 337 7.34 18.10 6.82
CA VAL A 337 7.77 19.28 6.07
C VAL A 337 8.93 18.90 5.16
N CYS A 338 8.81 19.14 3.86
CA CYS A 338 9.88 18.76 2.92
C CYS A 338 11.05 19.76 2.95
N GLU A 339 12.25 19.22 3.18
CA GLU A 339 13.52 19.94 3.25
C GLU A 339 14.48 19.50 2.13
N CYS A 340 13.96 19.00 1.00
CA CYS A 340 14.80 18.67 -0.15
C CYS A 340 15.49 19.93 -0.72
N PRO A 341 16.57 19.78 -1.52
CA PRO A 341 17.32 20.93 -2.06
C PRO A 341 16.45 22.00 -2.73
N LYS A 342 15.48 21.59 -3.57
CA LYS A 342 14.53 22.50 -4.23
C LYS A 342 13.69 23.30 -3.24
N CYS A 343 13.27 22.69 -2.13
CA CYS A 343 12.46 23.37 -1.11
C CYS A 343 13.29 24.33 -0.26
N LEU A 344 14.53 23.96 0.09
CA LEU A 344 15.42 24.82 0.86
C LEU A 344 15.85 26.05 0.05
N GLU A 345 16.23 25.85 -1.21
CA GLU A 345 16.56 26.93 -2.14
C GLU A 345 15.39 27.92 -2.27
N GLN A 346 14.17 27.43 -2.51
CA GLN A 346 12.98 28.27 -2.65
C GLN A 346 12.56 29.00 -1.35
N ARG A 347 13.02 28.54 -0.18
CA ARG A 347 12.85 29.24 1.10
C ARG A 347 13.92 30.30 1.36
N GLY A 348 14.95 30.38 0.51
CA GLY A 348 16.12 31.23 0.74
C GLY A 348 17.10 30.66 1.77
N ILE A 349 17.03 29.36 2.06
CA ILE A 349 17.99 28.66 2.93
C ILE A 349 19.09 28.12 2.04
N GLN A 350 20.29 28.72 2.10
CA GLN A 350 21.47 28.17 1.43
C GLN A 350 21.94 26.92 2.17
N LEU A 351 22.06 25.81 1.45
CA LEU A 351 22.74 24.62 1.95
C LEU A 351 24.23 24.94 2.08
N GLU A 352 24.72 25.11 3.31
CA GLU A 352 26.16 25.24 3.54
C GLU A 352 26.85 23.90 3.21
N GLY A 353 27.62 23.91 2.11
CA GLY A 353 28.59 22.85 1.84
C GLY A 353 28.42 22.16 0.50
N HIS A 354 28.93 22.80 -0.56
CA HIS A 354 29.79 22.19 -1.59
C HIS A 354 30.66 23.33 -2.15
N LYS A 355 31.67 23.77 -1.38
CA LYS A 355 32.77 24.55 -1.96
C LYS A 355 33.52 23.60 -2.88
N ALA A 356 33.29 23.71 -4.18
CA ALA A 356 34.18 23.15 -5.19
C ALA A 356 35.59 23.67 -4.89
N GLN A 357 36.50 22.76 -4.52
CA GLN A 357 37.92 23.05 -4.56
C GLN A 357 38.32 23.19 -6.02
N THR A 358 38.27 24.41 -6.55
CA THR A 358 39.09 24.79 -7.69
C THR A 358 40.48 25.11 -7.13
N SER A 359 41.39 24.15 -7.21
CA SER A 359 42.82 24.38 -7.01
C SER A 359 43.38 25.15 -8.21
N SER A 360 44.06 26.24 -7.86
CA SER A 360 45.01 27.04 -8.65
C SER A 360 45.99 26.24 -9.49
#